data_AF-A0A3M7KRA7-F1
#
_entry.id   AF-A0A3M7KRA7-F1
#
_cell.length_a   1.000
_cell.length_b   1.000
_cell.length_c   1.000
_cell.angle_alpha   90.00
_cell.angle_beta   90.00
_cell.angle_gamma   90.00
#
_symmetry.space_group_name_H-M   'P 1'
#
loop_
_entity.id
_entity.type
_entity.pdbx_description
1 polymer ?
#
loop_
_entity_poly.entity_id
_entity_poly.type
_entity_poly.pdbx_seq_one_letter_code
_entity_poly.pdbx_strand_id
1 'polypeptide(L)'
;MTYRLRISLLLAWAIAQACLSPASAAWQGLPAFGAVQLCVPYNVQVRPGTTYALSVEGDQSVASAITTGVTGNVLAVGSNGFTSSQPIQVVITLPRDKLVGVYQNGLQAAAYVAPGFNGGALSVVSGFGAGEIFVSGASYNSVNVENSGTGVVSLSGSFDAVNLQATGITNTYIGGVGSSVNVGLSGISNVYLAPTSSSVKITGRASGISSVQYSQGACSVQSDFPLRSTCVQSSGLSIQVPSEPQWTSGLTARGTFNCVGSSGSTSSSTASSPVPTPVPTPQASPSQTSASAAATAPQIAKWRLLGAGARARGRGRILQLCHPTPGGFQSQSGSTGPQGNNANAVAQGTNSASASSTAGPGGVSTQTSNDGTSNQLSTAGPVLNLTPHLH
;
A
#
# COMPACT_ATOMS: atom_id res chain seq x y z
N MET A 1 19.08 -14.89 -74.93
CA MET A 1 19.49 -13.94 -73.87
C MET A 1 18.31 -13.75 -72.93
N THR A 2 18.55 -13.37 -71.67
CA THR A 2 17.58 -13.11 -70.58
C THR A 2 16.89 -14.32 -69.92
N TYR A 3 16.74 -14.25 -68.59
CA TYR A 3 16.17 -15.22 -67.62
C TYR A 3 17.13 -16.17 -66.88
N ARG A 4 18.16 -15.65 -66.20
CA ARG A 4 18.81 -16.35 -65.06
C ARG A 4 19.35 -15.37 -64.02
N LEU A 5 18.50 -14.62 -63.31
CA LEU A 5 18.97 -13.82 -62.16
C LEU A 5 17.85 -13.30 -61.23
N ARG A 6 16.92 -14.13 -60.72
CA ARG A 6 15.90 -13.67 -59.73
C ARG A 6 15.50 -14.67 -58.63
N ILE A 7 16.22 -15.77 -58.44
CA ILE A 7 15.82 -16.80 -57.44
C ILE A 7 16.67 -16.77 -56.16
N SER A 8 17.82 -16.12 -56.15
CA SER A 8 18.74 -16.17 -55.00
C SER A 8 18.52 -15.11 -53.90
N LEU A 9 17.56 -14.18 -54.07
CA LEU A 9 17.33 -13.09 -53.11
C LEU A 9 16.16 -13.33 -52.13
N LEU A 10 15.37 -14.39 -52.32
CA LEU A 10 14.24 -14.71 -51.43
C LEU A 10 14.60 -15.68 -50.29
N LEU A 11 15.78 -16.30 -50.30
CA LEU A 11 16.24 -17.19 -49.23
C LEU A 11 16.98 -16.48 -48.08
N ALA A 12 17.38 -15.22 -48.25
CA ALA A 12 18.14 -14.48 -47.24
C ALA A 12 17.25 -13.75 -46.20
N TRP A 13 15.93 -13.70 -46.39
CA TRP A 13 15.00 -13.06 -45.45
C TRP A 13 14.35 -14.02 -44.44
N ALA A 14 14.49 -15.33 -44.63
CA ALA A 14 13.85 -16.34 -43.78
C ALA A 14 14.65 -16.72 -42.52
N ILE A 15 15.91 -16.27 -42.37
CA ILE A 15 16.80 -16.69 -41.26
C ILE A 15 16.89 -15.62 -40.15
N ALA A 16 16.40 -14.39 -40.36
CA ALA A 16 16.46 -13.31 -39.37
C ALA A 16 15.26 -13.26 -38.41
N GLN A 17 14.27 -14.15 -38.57
CA GLN A 17 13.12 -14.29 -37.68
C GLN A 17 13.20 -15.59 -36.87
N ALA A 18 14.38 -15.89 -36.31
CA ALA A 18 14.42 -16.58 -35.03
C ALA A 18 13.82 -15.60 -34.00
N CYS A 19 12.50 -15.52 -34.06
CA CYS A 19 11.62 -14.77 -33.20
C CYS A 19 12.08 -15.10 -31.78
N LEU A 20 12.60 -14.10 -31.07
CA LEU A 20 12.80 -14.16 -29.64
C LEU A 20 11.41 -14.35 -29.04
N SER A 21 10.90 -15.58 -29.06
CA SER A 21 9.72 -15.94 -28.30
C SER A 21 10.03 -15.53 -26.86
N PRO A 22 9.18 -14.71 -26.23
CA PRO A 22 9.37 -14.40 -24.83
C PRO A 22 9.56 -15.74 -24.11
N ALA A 23 10.65 -15.86 -23.36
CA ALA A 23 10.96 -17.09 -22.66
C ALA A 23 9.73 -17.46 -21.83
N SER A 24 8.99 -18.48 -22.29
CA SER A 24 7.75 -18.89 -21.64
C SER A 24 8.11 -19.31 -20.22
N ALA A 25 7.43 -18.73 -19.23
CA ALA A 25 7.72 -18.97 -17.83
C ALA A 25 7.79 -20.47 -17.52
N ALA A 26 8.96 -20.92 -17.06
CA ALA A 26 9.05 -22.23 -16.45
C ALA A 26 8.30 -22.16 -15.11
N TRP A 27 7.28 -23.00 -14.96
CA TRP A 27 6.59 -23.13 -13.68
C TRP A 27 7.53 -23.76 -12.64
N GLN A 28 7.79 -23.04 -11.57
CA GLN A 28 8.51 -23.57 -10.43
C GLN A 28 7.52 -24.12 -9.41
N GLY A 29 7.54 -25.45 -9.19
CA GLY A 29 6.80 -26.06 -8.10
C GLY A 29 7.37 -25.62 -6.74
N LEU A 30 6.48 -25.33 -5.78
CA LEU A 30 6.86 -24.85 -4.45
C LEU A 30 6.39 -25.83 -3.37
N PRO A 31 7.06 -25.87 -2.20
CA PRO A 31 6.51 -26.49 -1.00
C PRO A 31 5.16 -25.85 -0.62
N ALA A 32 4.35 -26.54 0.19
CA ALA A 32 3.09 -25.98 0.67
C ALA A 32 3.33 -24.74 1.55
N PHE A 33 2.51 -23.71 1.35
CA PHE A 33 2.47 -22.49 2.16
C PHE A 33 1.02 -22.01 2.30
N GLY A 34 0.76 -21.11 3.23
CA GLY A 34 -0.53 -20.47 3.38
C GLY A 34 -0.45 -18.95 3.40
N ALA A 35 0.74 -18.39 3.57
CA ALA A 35 0.91 -16.95 3.46
C ALA A 35 2.02 -16.59 2.50
N VAL A 36 1.93 -15.38 1.95
CA VAL A 36 2.92 -14.82 1.04
C VAL A 36 3.47 -13.54 1.64
N GLN A 37 4.79 -13.45 1.75
CA GLN A 37 5.52 -12.25 2.15
C GLN A 37 6.32 -11.73 0.96
N LEU A 38 6.01 -10.50 0.55
CA LEU A 38 6.53 -9.87 -0.64
C LEU A 38 7.49 -8.76 -0.25
N CYS A 39 8.72 -8.86 -0.74
CA CYS A 39 9.78 -7.88 -0.52
C CYS A 39 10.45 -7.61 -1.85
N VAL A 40 9.65 -7.18 -2.81
CA VAL A 40 10.05 -7.02 -4.21
C VAL A 40 9.60 -5.64 -4.72
N PRO A 41 10.35 -5.01 -5.65
CA PRO A 41 10.02 -3.69 -6.18
C PRO A 41 9.11 -3.76 -7.43
N TYR A 42 8.32 -4.82 -7.57
CA TYR A 42 7.42 -5.03 -8.71
C TYR A 42 6.12 -5.71 -8.26
N ASN A 43 5.11 -5.63 -9.12
CA ASN A 43 3.78 -6.11 -8.80
C ASN A 43 3.68 -7.64 -8.89
N VAL A 44 2.95 -8.24 -7.94
CA VAL A 44 2.79 -9.69 -7.82
C VAL A 44 1.31 -10.04 -7.75
N GLN A 45 0.90 -11.07 -8.48
CA GLN A 45 -0.45 -11.63 -8.39
C GLN A 45 -0.44 -12.94 -7.60
N VAL A 46 -1.34 -13.07 -6.64
CA VAL A 46 -1.65 -14.31 -5.93
C VAL A 46 -3.00 -14.80 -6.44
N ARG A 47 -3.07 -16.02 -6.98
CA ARG A 47 -4.31 -16.58 -7.55
C ARG A 47 -4.60 -17.98 -7.06
N PRO A 48 -5.89 -18.39 -6.97
CA PRO A 48 -6.21 -19.76 -6.62
C PRO A 48 -5.82 -20.72 -7.75
N GLY A 49 -5.40 -21.93 -7.39
CA GLY A 49 -5.17 -23.05 -8.30
C GLY A 49 -5.20 -24.38 -7.57
N THR A 50 -4.71 -25.46 -8.18
CA THR A 50 -4.69 -26.79 -7.56
C THR A 50 -3.33 -27.16 -6.95
N THR A 51 -2.28 -26.41 -7.28
CA THR A 51 -0.91 -26.66 -6.88
C THR A 51 -0.24 -25.41 -6.33
N TYR A 52 0.83 -25.62 -5.57
CA TYR A 52 1.71 -24.56 -5.11
C TYR A 52 2.77 -24.29 -6.18
N ALA A 53 2.73 -23.12 -6.80
CA ALA A 53 3.65 -22.79 -7.88
C ALA A 53 3.91 -21.29 -7.99
N LEU A 54 5.06 -20.95 -8.57
CA LEU A 54 5.42 -19.60 -8.96
C LEU A 54 5.80 -19.58 -10.44
N SER A 55 5.26 -18.59 -11.14
CA SER A 55 5.51 -18.34 -12.56
C SER A 55 6.04 -16.92 -12.72
N VAL A 56 7.06 -16.76 -13.56
CA VAL A 56 7.73 -15.49 -13.83
C VAL A 56 7.81 -15.28 -15.33
N GLU A 57 7.17 -14.25 -15.84
CA GLU A 57 7.34 -13.75 -17.21
C GLU A 57 8.02 -12.39 -17.18
N GLY A 58 9.04 -12.21 -18.02
CA GLY A 58 9.84 -11.00 -18.10
C GLY A 58 11.21 -11.27 -18.70
N ASP A 59 12.13 -10.31 -18.54
CA ASP A 59 13.52 -10.50 -18.97
C ASP A 59 14.21 -11.59 -18.14
N GLN A 60 15.14 -12.34 -18.75
CA GLN A 60 15.87 -13.42 -18.07
C GLN A 60 16.64 -12.92 -16.82
N SER A 61 17.08 -11.66 -16.85
CA SER A 61 17.71 -10.97 -15.70
C SER A 61 16.76 -10.90 -14.50
N VAL A 62 15.47 -10.70 -14.72
CA VAL A 62 14.44 -10.68 -13.67
C VAL A 62 14.26 -12.08 -13.12
N ALA A 63 13.98 -13.06 -13.97
CA ALA A 63 13.77 -14.45 -13.56
C ALA A 63 14.94 -15.02 -12.73
N SER A 64 16.16 -14.65 -13.09
CA SER A 64 17.38 -15.09 -12.37
C SER A 64 17.63 -14.31 -11.08
N ALA A 65 17.06 -13.11 -10.93
CA ALA A 65 17.22 -12.27 -9.75
C ALA A 65 16.20 -12.57 -8.65
N ILE A 66 15.07 -13.19 -8.98
CA ILE A 66 14.02 -13.54 -8.01
C ILE A 66 14.54 -14.61 -7.05
N THR A 67 14.36 -14.38 -5.77
CA THR A 67 14.67 -15.34 -4.71
C THR A 67 13.37 -15.76 -4.02
N THR A 68 13.22 -17.06 -3.76
CA THR A 68 12.03 -17.61 -3.09
C THR A 68 12.45 -18.57 -2.01
N GLY A 69 11.69 -18.62 -0.92
CA GLY A 69 11.90 -19.58 0.16
C GLY A 69 10.65 -19.76 1.00
N VAL A 70 10.29 -21.01 1.30
CA VAL A 70 9.19 -21.31 2.22
C VAL A 70 9.76 -21.60 3.60
N THR A 71 9.41 -20.76 4.58
CA THR A 71 9.78 -20.96 5.98
C THR A 71 8.51 -21.12 6.81
N GLY A 72 8.33 -22.30 7.41
CA GLY A 72 7.07 -22.65 8.07
C GLY A 72 5.93 -22.65 7.06
N ASN A 73 4.97 -21.73 7.25
CA ASN A 73 3.79 -21.59 6.38
C ASN A 73 3.84 -20.34 5.47
N VAL A 74 5.00 -19.68 5.39
CA VAL A 74 5.16 -18.41 4.67
C VAL A 74 6.11 -18.58 3.49
N LEU A 75 5.62 -18.28 2.28
CA LEU A 75 6.45 -18.08 1.10
C LEU A 75 7.01 -16.66 1.14
N ALA A 76 8.31 -16.52 1.36
CA ALA A 76 9.02 -15.26 1.19
C ALA A 76 9.47 -15.13 -0.27
N VAL A 77 9.18 -13.97 -0.87
CA VAL A 77 9.59 -13.59 -2.22
C VAL A 77 10.43 -12.32 -2.14
N GLY A 78 11.67 -12.42 -2.60
CA GLY A 78 12.62 -11.32 -2.68
C GLY A 78 13.23 -11.21 -4.08
N SER A 79 14.19 -10.31 -4.23
CA SER A 79 14.97 -10.18 -5.47
C SER A 79 16.34 -9.56 -5.24
N ASN A 80 17.34 -9.98 -6.01
CA ASN A 80 18.59 -9.23 -6.20
C ASN A 80 18.40 -8.10 -7.21
N GLY A 81 19.46 -7.33 -7.47
CA GLY A 81 19.43 -6.25 -8.46
C GLY A 81 19.26 -6.77 -9.88
N PHE A 82 18.45 -6.08 -10.69
CA PHE A 82 18.19 -6.42 -12.08
C PHE A 82 17.78 -5.18 -12.89
N THR A 83 17.79 -5.32 -14.20
CA THR A 83 17.16 -4.38 -15.14
C THR A 83 16.17 -5.15 -16.00
N SER A 84 14.96 -4.60 -16.17
CA SER A 84 13.92 -5.12 -17.06
C SER A 84 13.44 -4.05 -18.03
N SER A 85 13.46 -4.36 -19.32
CA SER A 85 12.81 -3.64 -20.40
C SER A 85 11.37 -4.12 -20.63
N GLN A 86 11.08 -5.37 -20.29
CA GLN A 86 9.76 -5.99 -20.46
C GLN A 86 8.88 -5.85 -19.19
N PRO A 87 7.55 -5.98 -19.32
CA PRO A 87 6.66 -6.17 -18.18
C PRO A 87 7.06 -7.40 -17.35
N ILE A 88 7.07 -7.22 -16.03
CA ILE A 88 7.38 -8.27 -15.06
C ILE A 88 6.06 -8.83 -14.54
N GLN A 89 5.74 -10.07 -14.91
CA GLN A 89 4.57 -10.79 -14.42
C GLN A 89 5.00 -11.90 -13.48
N VAL A 90 4.76 -11.70 -12.18
CA VAL A 90 5.00 -12.73 -11.17
C VAL A 90 3.67 -13.20 -10.63
N VAL A 91 3.39 -14.49 -10.82
CA VAL A 91 2.13 -15.12 -10.44
C VAL A 91 2.39 -16.27 -9.47
N ILE A 92 1.84 -16.15 -8.27
CA ILE A 92 1.88 -17.16 -7.21
C ILE A 92 0.54 -17.88 -7.22
N THR A 93 0.59 -19.21 -7.25
CA THR A 93 -0.59 -20.08 -7.27
C THR A 93 -0.58 -20.98 -6.04
N LEU A 94 -1.74 -21.13 -5.39
CA LEU A 94 -1.97 -22.02 -4.25
C LEU A 94 -3.45 -22.44 -4.17
N PRO A 95 -3.81 -23.52 -3.44
CA PRO A 95 -5.19 -23.91 -3.27
C PRO A 95 -6.07 -22.83 -2.64
N ARG A 96 -7.32 -22.73 -3.12
CA ARG A 96 -8.28 -21.66 -2.77
C ARG A 96 -8.57 -21.52 -1.28
N ASP A 97 -8.43 -22.60 -0.52
CA ASP A 97 -8.70 -22.71 0.91
C ASP A 97 -7.44 -22.55 1.79
N LYS A 98 -6.30 -22.23 1.17
CA LYS A 98 -5.00 -22.23 1.86
C LYS A 98 -4.42 -20.84 2.08
N LEU A 99 -4.91 -19.81 1.39
CA LEU A 99 -4.44 -18.44 1.63
C LEU A 99 -4.96 -17.94 2.98
N VAL A 100 -4.04 -17.69 3.92
CA VAL A 100 -4.30 -17.17 5.25
C VAL A 100 -3.59 -15.84 5.51
N GLY A 101 -2.65 -15.44 4.65
CA GLY A 101 -1.93 -14.18 4.84
C GLY A 101 -1.29 -13.59 3.58
N VAL A 102 -1.30 -12.27 3.48
CA VAL A 102 -0.57 -11.50 2.48
C VAL A 102 0.15 -10.34 3.19
N TYR A 103 1.47 -10.36 3.12
CA TYR A 103 2.34 -9.36 3.73
C TYR A 103 3.11 -8.64 2.63
N GLN A 104 2.85 -7.34 2.43
CA GLN A 104 3.58 -6.53 1.47
C GLN A 104 4.55 -5.60 2.19
N ASN A 105 5.85 -5.81 1.97
CA ASN A 105 6.93 -4.98 2.49
C ASN A 105 7.73 -4.31 1.35
N GLY A 106 7.38 -4.58 0.09
CA GLY A 106 8.00 -3.95 -1.07
C GLY A 106 7.65 -2.46 -1.17
N LEU A 107 8.65 -1.64 -1.49
CA LEU A 107 8.43 -0.22 -1.84
C LEU A 107 7.87 -0.13 -3.26
N GLN A 108 6.83 0.69 -3.44
CA GLN A 108 6.24 1.00 -4.76
C GLN A 108 5.77 -0.24 -5.53
N ALA A 109 5.36 -1.28 -4.81
CA ALA A 109 4.86 -2.52 -5.39
C ALA A 109 3.46 -2.84 -4.85
N ALA A 110 2.65 -3.42 -5.72
CA ALA A 110 1.30 -3.85 -5.42
C ALA A 110 1.18 -5.39 -5.37
N ALA A 111 0.45 -5.89 -4.39
CA ALA A 111 0.04 -7.27 -4.29
C ALA A 111 -1.43 -7.40 -4.74
N TYR A 112 -1.68 -8.20 -5.78
CA TYR A 112 -3.02 -8.44 -6.31
C TYR A 112 -3.48 -9.86 -5.94
N VAL A 113 -4.48 -9.97 -5.08
CA VAL A 113 -5.12 -11.24 -4.75
C VAL A 113 -6.35 -11.41 -5.64
N ALA A 114 -6.29 -12.39 -6.52
CA ALA A 114 -7.36 -12.68 -7.48
C ALA A 114 -8.61 -13.26 -6.79
N PRO A 115 -9.80 -13.14 -7.42
CA PRO A 115 -11.05 -13.73 -6.92
C PRO A 115 -10.99 -15.24 -6.69
N GLY A 116 -11.81 -15.70 -5.74
CA GLY A 116 -12.08 -17.12 -5.52
C GLY A 116 -11.40 -17.76 -4.30
N PHE A 117 -10.56 -17.01 -3.59
CA PHE A 117 -10.06 -17.46 -2.28
C PHE A 117 -11.15 -17.47 -1.22
N ASN A 118 -11.11 -18.48 -0.36
CA ASN A 118 -11.99 -18.57 0.79
C ASN A 118 -11.33 -19.22 2.00
N GLY A 119 -11.78 -18.89 3.21
CA GLY A 119 -11.20 -19.48 4.41
C GLY A 119 -11.80 -18.96 5.72
N GLY A 120 -11.26 -19.44 6.84
CA GLY A 120 -11.68 -18.98 8.17
C GLY A 120 -11.15 -17.60 8.51
N ALA A 121 -9.86 -17.36 8.25
CA ALA A 121 -9.17 -16.12 8.60
C ALA A 121 -8.19 -15.69 7.50
N LEU A 122 -8.10 -14.38 7.26
CA LEU A 122 -7.12 -13.76 6.37
C LEU A 122 -6.40 -12.63 7.11
N SER A 123 -5.08 -12.61 7.07
CA SER A 123 -4.26 -11.48 7.53
C SER A 123 -3.71 -10.69 6.35
N VAL A 124 -3.99 -9.40 6.29
CA VAL A 124 -3.49 -8.49 5.25
C VAL A 124 -2.64 -7.43 5.90
N VAL A 125 -1.34 -7.42 5.61
CA VAL A 125 -0.41 -6.49 6.23
C VAL A 125 0.32 -5.72 5.14
N SER A 126 0.05 -4.42 5.04
CA SER A 126 0.87 -3.48 4.28
C SER A 126 1.84 -2.81 5.26
N GLY A 127 3.10 -3.28 5.21
CA GLY A 127 4.16 -2.87 6.12
C GLY A 127 4.73 -1.50 5.78
N PHE A 128 5.84 -1.16 6.45
CA PHE A 128 6.56 0.10 6.28
C PHE A 128 6.90 0.34 4.80
N GLY A 129 6.24 1.32 4.18
CA GLY A 129 6.48 1.69 2.79
C GLY A 129 5.26 2.30 2.11
N ALA A 130 5.37 2.44 0.79
CA ALA A 130 4.30 2.82 -0.12
C ALA A 130 3.74 1.61 -0.88
N GLY A 131 3.62 0.47 -0.19
CA GLY A 131 3.09 -0.77 -0.75
C GLY A 131 1.57 -0.75 -0.85
N GLU A 132 1.04 -1.41 -1.87
CA GLU A 132 -0.40 -1.53 -2.10
C GLU A 132 -0.85 -2.99 -2.01
N ILE A 133 -2.03 -3.24 -1.47
CA ILE A 133 -2.65 -4.57 -1.48
C ILE A 133 -4.08 -4.45 -1.99
N PHE A 134 -4.38 -5.22 -3.03
CA PHE A 134 -5.68 -5.31 -3.67
C PHE A 134 -6.21 -6.73 -3.54
N VAL A 135 -7.31 -6.92 -2.81
CA VAL A 135 -7.98 -8.23 -2.69
C VAL A 135 -9.35 -8.12 -3.34
N SER A 136 -9.60 -8.96 -4.35
CA SER A 136 -10.86 -8.98 -5.08
C SER A 136 -11.57 -10.32 -4.87
N GLY A 137 -12.90 -10.29 -4.71
CA GLY A 137 -13.76 -11.49 -4.71
C GLY A 137 -13.38 -12.58 -3.71
N ALA A 138 -12.92 -12.20 -2.52
CA ALA A 138 -12.52 -13.13 -1.45
C ALA A 138 -13.67 -13.39 -0.45
N SER A 139 -13.70 -14.55 0.21
CA SER A 139 -14.71 -14.87 1.22
C SER A 139 -14.08 -15.41 2.52
N TYR A 140 -14.15 -14.66 3.61
CA TYR A 140 -13.53 -15.03 4.89
C TYR A 140 -14.42 -14.69 6.08
N ASN A 141 -14.42 -15.53 7.12
CA ASN A 141 -15.16 -15.22 8.34
C ASN A 141 -14.51 -14.04 9.09
N SER A 142 -13.18 -14.01 9.15
CA SER A 142 -12.43 -12.93 9.80
C SER A 142 -11.30 -12.40 8.91
N VAL A 143 -11.18 -11.08 8.85
CA VAL A 143 -10.05 -10.41 8.20
C VAL A 143 -9.34 -9.49 9.19
N ASN A 144 -8.05 -9.69 9.39
CA ASN A 144 -7.18 -8.75 10.09
C ASN A 144 -6.43 -7.90 9.06
N VAL A 145 -6.52 -6.58 9.17
CA VAL A 145 -5.86 -5.63 8.28
C VAL A 145 -4.93 -4.76 9.09
N GLU A 146 -3.65 -4.75 8.74
CA GLU A 146 -2.65 -3.84 9.29
C GLU A 146 -2.10 -3.01 8.14
N ASN A 147 -2.44 -1.72 8.11
CA ASN A 147 -1.96 -0.79 7.11
C ASN A 147 -1.08 0.26 7.76
N SER A 148 0.20 0.26 7.41
CA SER A 148 1.20 1.15 8.00
C SER A 148 1.93 1.98 6.93
N GLY A 149 2.57 3.08 7.35
CA GLY A 149 3.34 3.92 6.43
C GLY A 149 2.46 4.79 5.53
N THR A 150 2.61 4.66 4.22
CA THR A 150 1.81 5.40 3.22
C THR A 150 1.04 4.48 2.27
N GLY A 151 0.78 3.25 2.71
CA GLY A 151 0.19 2.20 1.89
C GLY A 151 -1.31 2.36 1.63
N VAL A 152 -1.77 1.70 0.57
CA VAL A 152 -3.18 1.56 0.23
C VAL A 152 -3.59 0.09 0.38
N VAL A 153 -4.68 -0.15 1.08
CA VAL A 153 -5.29 -1.49 1.15
C VAL A 153 -6.72 -1.39 0.62
N SER A 154 -7.06 -2.20 -0.37
CA SER A 154 -8.41 -2.27 -0.94
C SER A 154 -8.90 -3.71 -0.95
N LEU A 155 -9.99 -3.97 -0.23
CA LEU A 155 -10.60 -5.28 -0.06
C LEU A 155 -12.02 -5.25 -0.60
N SER A 156 -12.35 -6.19 -1.48
CA SER A 156 -13.70 -6.45 -1.96
C SER A 156 -13.99 -7.95 -1.88
N GLY A 157 -15.13 -8.31 -1.30
CA GLY A 157 -15.44 -9.71 -1.02
C GLY A 157 -16.68 -9.88 -0.13
N SER A 158 -16.69 -10.97 0.62
CA SER A 158 -17.65 -11.24 1.69
C SER A 158 -16.89 -11.54 2.98
N PHE A 159 -17.02 -10.66 3.96
CA PHE A 159 -16.29 -10.75 5.22
C PHE A 159 -17.25 -10.68 6.40
N ASP A 160 -17.24 -11.62 7.34
CA ASP A 160 -18.16 -11.48 8.49
C ASP A 160 -17.65 -10.40 9.45
N ALA A 161 -16.39 -10.53 9.89
CA ALA A 161 -15.75 -9.59 10.80
C ALA A 161 -14.43 -9.05 10.24
N VAL A 162 -14.21 -7.74 10.40
CA VAL A 162 -12.97 -7.08 10.03
C VAL A 162 -12.36 -6.39 11.25
N ASN A 163 -11.09 -6.66 11.52
CA ASN A 163 -10.26 -5.93 12.47
C ASN A 163 -9.23 -5.12 11.69
N LEU A 164 -9.28 -3.79 11.77
CA LEU A 164 -8.41 -2.88 11.04
C LEU A 164 -7.54 -2.09 12.00
N GLN A 165 -6.22 -2.15 11.82
CA GLN A 165 -5.26 -1.25 12.41
C GLN A 165 -4.62 -0.41 11.30
N ALA A 166 -4.73 0.91 11.41
CA ALA A 166 -4.14 1.84 10.45
C ALA A 166 -3.25 2.86 11.17
N THR A 167 -2.00 2.95 10.74
CA THR A 167 -1.00 3.83 11.35
C THR A 167 -0.22 4.58 10.26
N GLY A 168 -0.01 5.89 10.40
CA GLY A 168 0.74 6.68 9.42
C GLY A 168 -0.18 7.52 8.52
N ILE A 169 0.06 7.55 7.21
CA ILE A 169 -0.73 8.30 6.22
C ILE A 169 -1.38 7.32 5.23
N THR A 170 -2.50 6.73 5.62
CA THR A 170 -3.01 5.52 4.95
C THR A 170 -4.42 5.72 4.40
N ASN A 171 -4.72 5.09 3.27
CA ASN A 171 -6.08 4.93 2.78
C ASN A 171 -6.45 3.45 2.79
N THR A 172 -7.60 3.12 3.37
CA THR A 172 -8.10 1.74 3.44
C THR A 172 -9.53 1.68 2.94
N TYR A 173 -9.80 0.78 2.00
CA TYR A 173 -11.09 0.60 1.34
C TYR A 173 -11.57 -0.84 1.58
N ILE A 174 -12.74 -1.02 2.17
CA ILE A 174 -13.26 -2.35 2.52
C ILE A 174 -14.73 -2.44 2.15
N GLY A 175 -15.06 -3.26 1.16
CA GLY A 175 -16.42 -3.59 0.77
C GLY A 175 -16.81 -5.01 1.16
N GLY A 176 -18.09 -5.19 1.51
CA GLY A 176 -18.67 -6.52 1.72
C GLY A 176 -18.58 -7.06 3.15
N VAL A 177 -18.53 -6.17 4.16
CA VAL A 177 -18.55 -6.60 5.57
C VAL A 177 -19.98 -6.90 6.03
N GLY A 178 -20.21 -8.08 6.61
CA GLY A 178 -21.51 -8.61 6.97
C GLY A 178 -21.93 -8.44 8.43
N SER A 179 -20.99 -8.38 9.39
CA SER A 179 -21.33 -8.36 10.83
C SER A 179 -20.70 -7.20 11.59
N SER A 180 -19.37 -7.08 11.60
CA SER A 180 -18.69 -6.08 12.44
C SER A 180 -17.36 -5.60 11.88
N VAL A 181 -17.06 -4.33 12.11
CA VAL A 181 -15.77 -3.71 11.86
C VAL A 181 -15.24 -3.13 13.17
N ASN A 182 -14.06 -3.56 13.60
CA ASN A 182 -13.30 -2.93 14.66
C ASN A 182 -12.14 -2.14 14.06
N VAL A 183 -12.01 -0.86 14.39
CA VAL A 183 -10.95 0.02 13.86
C VAL A 183 -10.06 0.57 14.97
N GLY A 184 -8.75 0.52 14.76
CA GLY A 184 -7.79 1.29 15.54
C GLY A 184 -6.98 2.17 14.60
N LEU A 185 -7.16 3.48 14.73
CA LEU A 185 -6.60 4.47 13.82
C LEU A 185 -5.64 5.37 14.57
N SER A 186 -4.48 5.62 13.98
CA SER A 186 -3.48 6.56 14.48
C SER A 186 -2.80 7.27 13.32
N GLY A 187 -2.33 8.50 13.52
CA GLY A 187 -1.79 9.32 12.44
C GLY A 187 -2.89 9.97 11.59
N ILE A 188 -2.72 9.98 10.28
CA ILE A 188 -3.63 10.58 9.29
C ILE A 188 -4.20 9.47 8.41
N SER A 189 -5.36 8.92 8.78
CA SER A 189 -5.91 7.74 8.11
C SER A 189 -7.33 7.97 7.64
N ASN A 190 -7.60 7.58 6.39
CA ASN A 190 -8.96 7.53 5.86
C ASN A 190 -9.38 6.08 5.65
N VAL A 191 -10.54 5.73 6.19
CA VAL A 191 -11.15 4.41 6.04
C VAL A 191 -12.47 4.57 5.32
N TYR A 192 -12.68 3.80 4.26
CA TYR A 192 -13.89 3.77 3.47
C TYR A 192 -14.51 2.37 3.57
N LEU A 193 -15.69 2.30 4.15
CA LEU A 193 -16.40 1.05 4.42
C LEU A 193 -17.68 0.99 3.57
N ALA A 194 -17.89 -0.12 2.89
CA ALA A 194 -19.17 -0.46 2.27
C ALA A 194 -19.73 -1.76 2.87
N PRO A 195 -20.31 -1.71 4.09
CA PRO A 195 -20.96 -2.88 4.70
C PRO A 195 -22.13 -3.38 3.87
N THR A 196 -22.53 -4.64 4.03
CA THR A 196 -23.63 -5.27 3.27
C THR A 196 -25.02 -4.98 3.83
N SER A 197 -25.12 -4.51 5.08
CA SER A 197 -26.39 -4.14 5.70
C SER A 197 -26.26 -3.04 6.75
N SER A 198 -27.41 -2.50 7.18
CA SER A 198 -27.50 -1.49 8.25
C SER A 198 -27.28 -2.04 9.66
N SER A 199 -27.24 -3.37 9.85
CA SER A 199 -27.01 -4.00 11.16
C SER A 199 -25.52 -4.09 11.53
N VAL A 200 -24.62 -3.81 10.57
CA VAL A 200 -23.17 -3.88 10.79
C VAL A 200 -22.73 -2.84 11.82
N LYS A 201 -21.97 -3.30 12.82
CA LYS A 201 -21.42 -2.45 13.88
C LYS A 201 -20.01 -2.04 13.52
N ILE A 202 -19.77 -0.73 13.45
CA ILE A 202 -18.45 -0.15 13.22
C ILE A 202 -18.01 0.51 14.54
N THR A 203 -17.04 -0.08 15.21
CA THR A 203 -16.57 0.35 16.54
C THR A 203 -15.07 0.55 16.56
N GLY A 204 -14.55 1.29 17.54
CA GLY A 204 -13.10 1.38 17.71
C GLY A 204 -12.61 2.70 18.28
N ARG A 205 -11.33 3.01 18.04
CA ARG A 205 -10.67 4.22 18.52
C ARG A 205 -9.82 4.88 17.43
N ALA A 206 -9.84 6.20 17.39
CA ALA A 206 -8.99 7.05 16.58
C ALA A 206 -8.19 7.98 17.49
N SER A 207 -6.87 7.81 17.49
CA SER A 207 -5.90 8.60 18.26
C SER A 207 -5.15 9.63 17.42
N GLY A 208 -5.61 9.86 16.17
CA GLY A 208 -5.02 10.77 15.19
C GLY A 208 -6.08 11.58 14.44
N ILE A 209 -5.66 12.26 13.37
CA ILE A 209 -6.57 12.95 12.44
C ILE A 209 -7.10 11.89 11.47
N SER A 210 -8.10 11.15 11.90
CA SER A 210 -8.64 10.03 11.14
C SER A 210 -10.13 10.21 10.81
N SER A 211 -10.55 9.61 9.69
CA SER A 211 -11.94 9.62 9.22
C SER A 211 -12.38 8.22 8.82
N VAL A 212 -13.60 7.86 9.19
CA VAL A 212 -14.28 6.63 8.81
C VAL A 212 -15.53 7.02 8.03
N GLN A 213 -15.46 6.85 6.71
CA GLN A 213 -16.57 7.01 5.80
C GLN A 213 -17.26 5.67 5.59
N TYR A 214 -18.58 5.61 5.73
CA TYR A 214 -19.32 4.36 5.59
C TYR A 214 -20.65 4.54 4.86
N SER A 215 -21.09 3.54 4.10
CA SER A 215 -22.35 3.64 3.35
C SER A 215 -23.58 3.36 4.20
N GLN A 216 -23.47 2.42 5.13
CA GLN A 216 -24.54 1.98 6.02
C GLN A 216 -23.96 1.29 7.26
N GLY A 217 -24.79 1.06 8.28
CA GLY A 217 -24.37 0.49 9.57
C GLY A 217 -24.46 1.50 10.72
N ALA A 218 -24.08 1.05 11.91
CA ALA A 218 -23.99 1.89 13.11
C ALA A 218 -22.51 2.15 13.45
N CYS A 219 -22.08 3.41 13.36
CA CYS A 219 -20.69 3.82 13.62
C CYS A 219 -20.54 4.49 14.99
N SER A 220 -19.65 3.94 15.82
CA SER A 220 -19.29 4.41 17.16
C SER A 220 -17.78 4.29 17.35
N VAL A 221 -17.04 5.15 16.66
CA VAL A 221 -15.57 5.25 16.78
C VAL A 221 -15.24 6.41 17.71
N GLN A 222 -14.50 6.13 18.79
CA GLN A 222 -14.08 7.13 19.75
C GLN A 222 -12.90 7.92 19.20
N SER A 223 -12.95 9.26 19.25
CA SER A 223 -11.85 10.13 18.82
C SER A 223 -11.20 10.79 20.02
N ASP A 224 -9.87 10.78 20.08
CA ASP A 224 -9.11 11.62 21.01
C ASP A 224 -9.09 13.10 20.58
N PHE A 225 -9.50 13.40 19.34
CA PHE A 225 -9.61 14.75 18.79
C PHE A 225 -11.08 15.19 18.69
N PRO A 226 -11.56 16.12 19.56
CA PRO A 226 -12.97 16.49 19.66
C PRO A 226 -13.47 17.42 18.55
N LEU A 227 -12.64 17.73 17.54
CA LEU A 227 -12.95 18.78 16.55
C LEU A 227 -13.97 18.35 15.49
N ARG A 228 -14.14 17.05 15.22
CA ARG A 228 -15.09 16.49 14.24
C ARG A 228 -15.52 15.07 14.62
N SER A 229 -16.70 14.63 14.14
CA SER A 229 -17.07 13.21 14.24
C SER A 229 -16.15 12.38 13.35
N THR A 230 -15.56 11.32 13.88
CA THR A 230 -14.76 10.36 13.10
C THR A 230 -15.64 9.58 12.12
N CYS A 231 -16.91 9.37 12.47
CA CYS A 231 -17.89 8.69 11.64
C CYS A 231 -18.58 9.68 10.69
N VAL A 232 -18.54 9.41 9.38
CA VAL A 232 -19.23 10.16 8.34
C VAL A 232 -19.98 9.18 7.42
N GLN A 233 -21.30 9.21 7.42
CA GLN A 233 -22.08 8.37 6.51
C GLN A 233 -22.16 9.01 5.11
N SER A 234 -21.98 8.23 4.05
CA SER A 234 -22.04 8.69 2.65
C SER A 234 -22.75 7.67 1.75
N SER A 235 -23.77 8.11 1.01
CA SER A 235 -24.63 7.24 0.19
C SER A 235 -24.05 6.83 -1.17
N GLY A 236 -22.81 7.23 -1.49
CA GLY A 236 -22.18 7.00 -2.80
C GLY A 236 -20.84 6.29 -2.77
N LEU A 237 -20.52 5.57 -1.68
CA LEU A 237 -19.24 4.87 -1.58
C LEU A 237 -19.21 3.66 -2.52
N SER A 238 -18.39 3.77 -3.57
CA SER A 238 -18.05 2.68 -4.46
C SER A 238 -16.61 2.25 -4.19
N ILE A 239 -16.43 1.03 -3.71
CA ILE A 239 -15.10 0.43 -3.50
C ILE A 239 -14.69 -0.25 -4.80
N GLN A 240 -13.74 0.37 -5.51
CA GLN A 240 -13.17 -0.20 -6.74
C GLN A 240 -11.86 -0.91 -6.41
N VAL A 241 -11.80 -2.20 -6.72
CA VAL A 241 -10.56 -2.97 -6.76
C VAL A 241 -10.23 -3.19 -8.23
N PRO A 242 -8.99 -2.91 -8.69
CA PRO A 242 -8.59 -3.22 -10.06
C PRO A 242 -8.89 -4.68 -10.40
N SER A 243 -9.58 -4.91 -11.52
CA SER A 243 -9.92 -6.26 -11.97
C SER A 243 -8.72 -7.03 -12.50
N GLU A 244 -7.70 -6.31 -12.97
CA GLU A 244 -6.48 -6.88 -13.54
C GLU A 244 -5.22 -6.24 -12.91
N PRO A 245 -4.17 -7.05 -12.65
CA PRO A 245 -2.91 -6.53 -12.16
C PRO A 245 -2.28 -5.62 -13.21
N GLN A 246 -1.77 -4.47 -12.77
CA GLN A 246 -0.93 -3.64 -13.63
C GLN A 246 0.50 -4.13 -13.49
N TRP A 247 1.13 -4.61 -14.56
CA TRP A 247 2.49 -5.15 -14.47
C TRP A 247 3.54 -4.04 -14.51
N THR A 248 4.53 -4.14 -13.63
CA THR A 248 5.66 -3.21 -13.60
C THR A 248 6.54 -3.41 -14.83
N SER A 249 6.94 -2.34 -15.52
CA SER A 249 7.82 -2.39 -16.69
C SER A 249 8.91 -1.32 -16.60
N GLY A 250 10.00 -1.45 -17.37
CA GLY A 250 11.07 -0.44 -17.41
C GLY A 250 11.82 -0.24 -16.08
N LEU A 251 11.88 -1.28 -15.25
CA LEU A 251 12.39 -1.20 -13.88
C LEU A 251 13.89 -1.52 -13.81
N THR A 252 14.65 -0.69 -13.07
CA THR A 252 16.01 -1.01 -12.63
C THR A 252 16.04 -1.09 -11.11
N ALA A 253 16.16 -2.30 -10.58
CA ALA A 253 16.28 -2.56 -9.15
C ALA A 253 17.77 -2.69 -8.78
N ARG A 254 18.21 -2.02 -7.71
CA ARG A 254 19.60 -2.08 -7.22
C ARG A 254 19.64 -2.61 -5.79
N GLY A 255 20.63 -3.44 -5.49
CA GLY A 255 20.77 -4.09 -4.19
C GLY A 255 19.89 -5.34 -4.05
N THR A 256 19.76 -5.83 -2.81
CA THR A 256 19.01 -7.05 -2.50
C THR A 256 17.79 -6.69 -1.65
N PHE A 257 16.62 -7.14 -2.10
CA PHE A 257 15.34 -6.98 -1.44
C PHE A 257 14.98 -8.33 -0.79
N ASN A 258 15.15 -8.42 0.53
CA ASN A 258 14.90 -9.63 1.29
C ASN A 258 13.84 -9.37 2.36
N CYS A 259 13.08 -10.42 2.69
CA CYS A 259 12.07 -10.37 3.75
C CYS A 259 12.62 -10.60 5.17
N VAL A 260 13.90 -10.95 5.29
CA VAL A 260 14.55 -11.31 6.55
C VAL A 260 15.75 -10.41 6.75
N GLY A 261 15.73 -9.58 7.81
CA GLY A 261 16.85 -8.72 8.19
C GLY A 261 16.99 -7.48 7.29
N SER A 262 16.82 -6.31 7.90
CA SER A 262 16.89 -4.98 7.31
C SER A 262 18.27 -4.64 6.72
N SER A 263 18.54 -5.06 5.49
CA SER A 263 19.59 -4.45 4.65
C SER A 263 18.93 -3.43 3.73
N GLY A 264 19.31 -2.15 3.85
CA GLY A 264 18.70 -1.05 3.07
C GLY A 264 18.82 -1.28 1.56
N SER A 265 17.68 -1.37 0.89
CA SER A 265 17.56 -1.53 -0.57
C SER A 265 16.98 -0.26 -1.20
N THR A 266 17.44 0.11 -2.40
CA THR A 266 16.88 1.23 -3.17
C THR A 266 16.38 0.75 -4.53
N SER A 267 15.15 1.11 -4.88
CA SER A 267 14.59 0.89 -6.21
C SER A 267 14.37 2.22 -6.91
N SER A 268 14.57 2.24 -8.22
CA SER A 268 14.17 3.36 -9.07
C SER A 268 13.45 2.81 -10.29
N SER A 269 12.17 3.11 -10.41
CA SER A 269 11.44 2.89 -11.65
C SER A 269 11.46 4.19 -12.45
N THR A 270 12.03 4.16 -13.65
CA THR A 270 11.52 5.01 -14.73
C THR A 270 10.21 4.37 -15.17
N ALA A 271 9.14 4.63 -14.42
CA ALA A 271 7.83 4.21 -14.86
C ALA A 271 7.59 4.88 -16.22
N SER A 272 7.65 4.09 -17.29
CA SER A 272 6.88 4.40 -18.49
C SER A 272 5.44 4.35 -18.01
N SER A 273 4.89 5.48 -17.56
CA SER A 273 3.49 5.54 -17.18
C SER A 273 2.71 4.85 -18.31
N PRO A 274 1.89 3.81 -18.04
CA PRO A 274 0.89 3.45 -19.01
C PRO A 274 0.17 4.75 -19.33
N VAL A 275 0.11 5.12 -20.62
CA VAL A 275 -0.64 6.30 -21.08
C VAL A 275 -1.96 6.23 -20.33
N PRO A 276 -2.28 7.20 -19.45
CA PRO A 276 -3.45 7.08 -18.60
C PRO A 276 -4.64 6.93 -19.54
N THR A 277 -5.25 5.75 -19.55
CA THR A 277 -6.62 5.63 -20.05
C THR A 277 -7.42 6.61 -19.21
N PRO A 278 -8.09 7.60 -19.81
CA PRO A 278 -8.77 8.65 -19.08
C PRO A 278 -9.71 8.00 -18.07
N VAL A 279 -9.40 8.17 -16.79
CA VAL A 279 -10.31 7.82 -15.70
C VAL A 279 -11.55 8.68 -15.92
N PRO A 280 -12.76 8.10 -16.04
CA PRO A 280 -13.96 8.90 -16.08
C PRO A 280 -14.02 9.71 -14.77
N THR A 281 -13.85 11.01 -14.89
CA THR A 281 -14.07 11.96 -13.80
C THR A 281 -15.44 11.68 -13.21
N PRO A 282 -15.59 11.54 -11.88
CA PRO A 282 -16.90 11.50 -11.25
C PRO A 282 -17.65 12.77 -11.66
N GLN A 283 -18.63 12.63 -12.54
CA GLN A 283 -19.52 13.72 -12.89
C GLN A 283 -20.37 14.00 -11.66
N ALA A 284 -20.02 15.07 -10.93
CA ALA A 284 -20.84 15.56 -9.83
C ALA A 284 -22.25 15.81 -10.36
N SER A 285 -23.23 15.01 -9.92
CA SER A 285 -24.63 15.39 -10.08
C SER A 285 -24.85 16.71 -9.34
N PRO A 286 -25.47 17.73 -9.97
CA PRO A 286 -25.74 18.99 -9.31
C PRO A 286 -26.68 18.72 -8.13
N SER A 287 -26.15 18.80 -6.92
CA SER A 287 -26.94 18.84 -5.70
C SER A 287 -27.56 20.23 -5.62
N GLN A 288 -28.89 20.31 -5.78
CA GLN A 288 -29.63 21.53 -5.51
C GLN A 288 -29.66 21.76 -4.00
N THR A 289 -28.87 22.72 -3.52
CA THR A 289 -28.94 23.19 -2.14
C THR A 289 -30.12 24.16 -2.03
N SER A 290 -31.27 23.68 -1.57
CA SER A 290 -32.35 24.55 -1.11
C SER A 290 -32.01 25.03 0.31
N ALA A 291 -31.50 26.25 0.44
CA ALA A 291 -31.35 26.90 1.74
C ALA A 291 -32.70 27.52 2.15
N SER A 292 -33.37 26.95 3.16
CA SER A 292 -34.40 27.65 3.91
C SER A 292 -33.78 28.29 5.15
N ALA A 293 -33.77 29.62 5.16
CA ALA A 293 -33.33 30.40 6.31
C ALA A 293 -34.42 30.39 7.39
N ALA A 294 -34.11 29.85 8.56
CA ALA A 294 -34.81 30.13 9.81
C ALA A 294 -33.77 30.15 10.94
N ALA A 295 -33.20 31.34 11.19
CA ALA A 295 -32.34 31.58 12.34
C ALA A 295 -33.20 31.70 13.60
N THR A 296 -33.06 30.76 14.54
CA THR A 296 -33.47 30.97 15.93
C THR A 296 -32.22 30.90 16.80
N ALA A 297 -31.90 32.00 17.48
CA ALA A 297 -30.72 32.14 18.33
C ALA A 297 -30.83 31.24 19.57
N PRO A 298 -29.77 30.51 19.97
CA PRO A 298 -29.74 29.85 21.27
C PRO A 298 -29.40 30.86 22.38
N GLN A 299 -30.23 30.81 23.44
CA GLN A 299 -30.01 31.52 24.70
C GLN A 299 -28.75 31.02 25.41
N ILE A 300 -27.91 31.94 25.85
CA ILE A 300 -26.69 31.69 26.62
C ILE A 300 -27.10 31.24 28.04
N ALA A 301 -26.82 29.98 28.37
CA ALA A 301 -26.96 29.47 29.73
C ALA A 301 -25.81 29.99 30.62
N LYS A 302 -26.17 30.71 31.68
CA LYS A 302 -25.27 31.15 32.75
C LYS A 302 -24.75 29.95 33.54
N TRP A 303 -23.45 29.69 33.48
CA TRP A 303 -22.78 28.81 34.43
C TRP A 303 -22.52 29.55 35.74
N ARG A 304 -23.22 29.14 36.80
CA ARG A 304 -22.93 29.53 38.19
C ARG A 304 -21.76 28.69 38.70
N LEU A 305 -20.64 29.35 38.99
CA LEU A 305 -19.55 28.81 39.78
C LEU A 305 -19.95 28.89 41.27
N LEU A 306 -20.20 27.74 41.91
CA LEU A 306 -20.28 27.64 43.37
C LEU A 306 -19.11 26.78 43.84
N GLY A 307 -18.37 27.32 44.82
CA GLY A 307 -17.06 26.85 45.22
C GLY A 307 -17.04 25.77 46.31
N ALA A 308 -15.80 25.35 46.54
CA ALA A 308 -15.15 24.99 47.80
C ALA A 308 -15.71 23.82 48.65
N GLY A 309 -14.82 22.83 48.83
CA GLY A 309 -14.56 22.27 50.16
C GLY A 309 -14.43 20.75 50.22
N ALA A 310 -13.20 20.24 50.34
CA ALA A 310 -12.76 19.46 51.52
C ALA A 310 -11.45 18.70 51.24
N ARG A 311 -10.60 18.72 52.27
CA ARG A 311 -9.26 18.14 52.34
C ARG A 311 -9.33 16.63 52.54
N ALA A 312 -8.40 15.88 51.93
CA ALA A 312 -7.93 14.63 52.48
C ALA A 312 -6.42 14.47 52.19
N ARG A 313 -5.63 14.50 53.27
CA ARG A 313 -4.20 14.18 53.28
C ARG A 313 -4.05 12.65 53.29
N GLY A 314 -3.35 12.09 52.32
CA GLY A 314 -2.90 10.70 52.33
C GLY A 314 -1.50 10.60 51.74
N ARG A 315 -0.49 10.45 52.61
CA ARG A 315 0.91 10.18 52.22
C ARG A 315 1.01 8.70 51.80
N GLY A 316 1.13 8.44 50.50
CA GLY A 316 1.56 7.15 49.95
C GLY A 316 2.90 7.31 49.24
N ARG A 317 3.96 6.74 49.82
CA ARG A 317 5.25 6.52 49.14
C ARG A 317 5.04 5.45 48.07
N ILE A 318 5.20 5.78 46.81
CA ILE A 318 5.39 4.80 45.73
C ILE A 318 6.87 4.84 45.35
N LEU A 319 7.58 3.76 45.70
CA LEU A 319 8.87 3.40 45.11
C LEU A 319 8.59 2.90 43.69
N GLN A 320 8.85 3.72 42.68
CA GLN A 320 8.83 3.29 41.29
C GLN A 320 10.27 3.01 40.85
N LEU A 321 10.61 1.72 40.76
CA LEU A 321 11.81 1.26 40.06
C LEU A 321 11.63 1.55 38.56
N CYS A 322 12.41 2.50 38.04
CA CYS A 322 12.64 2.61 36.61
C CYS A 322 13.63 1.50 36.19
N HIS A 323 13.14 0.49 35.47
CA HIS A 323 13.98 -0.29 34.58
C HIS A 323 14.03 0.43 33.23
N PRO A 324 15.22 0.87 32.75
CA PRO A 324 15.34 1.35 31.38
C PRO A 324 15.27 0.15 30.42
N THR A 325 14.14 -0.01 29.72
CA THR A 325 14.10 -0.80 28.49
C THR A 325 14.93 -0.04 27.44
N PRO A 326 15.81 -0.70 26.67
CA PRO A 326 16.55 -0.03 25.60
C PRO A 326 15.57 0.32 24.48
N GLY A 327 14.94 1.48 24.59
CA GLY A 327 14.11 2.06 23.54
C GLY A 327 15.03 2.67 22.49
N GLY A 328 14.99 2.12 21.28
CA GLY A 328 15.65 2.75 20.13
C GLY A 328 15.07 4.14 19.90
N PHE A 329 15.94 5.14 19.75
CA PHE A 329 15.53 6.49 19.37
C PHE A 329 15.26 6.53 17.86
N GLN A 330 14.17 7.19 17.45
CA GLN A 330 13.92 7.58 16.06
C GLN A 330 13.62 9.07 16.01
N SER A 331 14.33 9.80 15.15
CA SER A 331 14.07 11.21 14.85
C SER A 331 13.83 11.35 13.35
N GLN A 332 12.68 11.94 13.01
CA GLN A 332 12.35 12.28 11.63
C GLN A 332 12.21 13.80 11.50
N SER A 333 12.92 14.39 10.56
CA SER A 333 12.81 15.80 10.21
C SER A 333 12.61 15.94 8.70
N GLY A 334 11.62 16.73 8.28
CA GLY A 334 11.40 17.04 6.89
C GLY A 334 11.33 18.55 6.66
N SER A 335 11.71 18.99 5.47
CA SER A 335 11.57 20.38 5.04
C SER A 335 11.17 20.44 3.58
N THR A 336 10.23 21.32 3.23
CA THR A 336 9.93 21.67 1.85
C THR A 336 10.54 23.04 1.53
N GLY A 337 11.14 23.18 0.34
CA GLY A 337 11.63 24.47 -0.13
C GLY A 337 10.49 25.49 -0.31
N PRO A 338 10.78 26.80 -0.41
CA PRO A 338 9.78 27.88 -0.43
C PRO A 338 8.74 27.78 -1.55
N GLN A 339 9.03 27.00 -2.59
CA GLN A 339 8.17 26.80 -3.76
C GLN A 339 7.53 25.41 -3.81
N GLY A 340 7.70 24.57 -2.77
CA GLY A 340 7.26 23.17 -2.77
C GLY A 340 8.00 22.27 -3.78
N ASN A 341 8.93 22.84 -4.54
CA ASN A 341 9.66 22.14 -5.59
C ASN A 341 10.66 21.15 -5.03
N ASN A 342 11.24 21.37 -3.84
CA ASN A 342 12.18 20.44 -3.23
C ASN A 342 11.60 19.95 -1.91
N ALA A 343 11.71 18.65 -1.64
CA ALA A 343 11.38 18.07 -0.34
C ALA A 343 12.58 17.29 0.17
N ASN A 344 12.98 17.57 1.41
CA ASN A 344 13.97 16.81 2.14
C ASN A 344 13.27 16.04 3.26
N ALA A 345 13.55 14.76 3.39
CA ALA A 345 13.15 13.97 4.54
C ALA A 345 14.37 13.24 5.08
N VAL A 346 14.65 13.45 6.37
CA VAL A 346 15.75 12.81 7.10
C VAL A 346 15.13 11.96 8.21
N ALA A 347 15.44 10.67 8.24
CA ALA A 347 15.13 9.81 9.38
C ALA A 347 16.43 9.24 9.95
N GLN A 348 16.61 9.36 11.26
CA GLN A 348 17.75 8.79 12.00
C GLN A 348 17.22 7.85 13.07
N GLY A 349 17.76 6.64 13.16
CA GLY A 349 17.39 5.70 14.21
C GLY A 349 18.44 4.64 14.51
N THR A 350 18.27 3.98 15.65
CA THR A 350 19.11 2.85 16.12
C THR A 350 18.55 1.48 15.70
N ASN A 351 17.64 1.48 14.71
CA ASN A 351 16.91 0.33 14.12
C ASN A 351 16.41 0.76 12.74
N SER A 352 15.60 -0.03 12.02
CA SER A 352 14.94 0.32 10.75
C SER A 352 14.34 1.75 10.72
N ALA A 353 15.03 2.74 10.14
CA ALA A 353 14.49 4.07 9.89
C ALA A 353 14.14 4.22 8.40
N SER A 354 12.90 4.58 8.12
CA SER A 354 12.44 4.92 6.78
C SER A 354 12.08 6.40 6.72
N ALA A 355 12.63 7.11 5.74
CA ALA A 355 12.16 8.43 5.36
C ALA A 355 11.50 8.33 3.98
N SER A 356 10.41 9.06 3.78
CA SER A 356 9.81 9.28 2.47
C SER A 356 9.64 10.78 2.28
N SER A 357 10.11 11.31 1.15
CA SER A 357 9.82 12.67 0.73
C SER A 357 9.15 12.64 -0.64
N THR A 358 8.20 13.55 -0.84
CA THR A 358 7.51 13.74 -2.12
C THR A 358 7.63 15.23 -2.43
N ALA A 359 8.23 15.59 -3.56
CA ALA A 359 8.41 16.96 -4.00
C ALA A 359 7.74 17.20 -5.36
N GLY A 360 7.54 18.48 -5.71
CA GLY A 360 7.14 18.89 -7.05
C GLY A 360 8.25 18.66 -8.10
N PRO A 361 8.30 19.42 -9.21
CA PRO A 361 9.28 19.20 -10.28
C PRO A 361 10.75 19.49 -9.89
N GLY A 362 11.02 20.03 -8.70
CA GLY A 362 12.37 20.08 -8.14
C GLY A 362 12.72 18.76 -7.46
N GLY A 363 14.00 18.47 -7.32
CA GLY A 363 14.43 17.16 -6.84
C GLY A 363 13.88 16.75 -5.46
N VAL A 364 13.80 15.45 -5.23
CA VAL A 364 13.55 14.88 -3.90
C VAL A 364 14.89 14.43 -3.33
N SER A 365 15.18 14.82 -2.09
CA SER A 365 16.26 14.20 -1.31
C SER A 365 15.65 13.46 -0.12
N THR A 366 16.05 12.22 0.08
CA THR A 366 15.69 11.40 1.23
C THR A 366 16.97 10.85 1.83
N GLN A 367 17.22 11.11 3.12
CA GLN A 367 18.35 10.56 3.85
C GLN A 367 17.85 9.68 5.00
N THR A 368 18.30 8.44 5.04
CA THR A 368 18.07 7.53 6.17
C THR A 368 19.41 7.22 6.81
N SER A 369 19.52 7.34 8.13
CA SER A 369 20.70 6.92 8.88
C SER A 369 20.33 5.89 9.92
N ASN A 370 20.88 4.68 9.78
CA ASN A 370 20.72 3.57 10.70
C ASN A 370 22.07 3.19 11.28
N ASP A 371 22.20 3.29 12.59
CA ASP A 371 23.42 2.89 13.32
C ASP A 371 24.70 3.50 12.72
N GLY A 372 24.63 4.77 12.32
CA GLY A 372 25.74 5.51 11.72
C GLY A 372 25.94 5.27 10.21
N THR A 373 25.23 4.32 9.59
CA THR A 373 25.24 4.11 8.14
C THR A 373 24.20 5.01 7.47
N SER A 374 24.62 5.90 6.58
CA SER A 374 23.71 6.82 5.88
C SER A 374 23.45 6.37 4.43
N ASN A 375 22.17 6.25 4.06
CA ASN A 375 21.71 6.10 2.68
C ASN A 375 21.04 7.39 2.23
N GLN A 376 21.52 7.98 1.14
CA GLN A 376 20.93 9.17 0.52
C GLN A 376 20.37 8.81 -0.85
N LEU A 377 19.08 9.08 -1.05
CA LEU A 377 18.40 9.04 -2.34
C LEU A 377 18.19 10.48 -2.79
N SER A 378 18.69 10.84 -3.96
CA SER A 378 18.45 12.13 -4.60
C SER A 378 17.92 11.91 -6.00
N THR A 379 16.73 12.40 -6.32
CA THR A 379 16.25 12.52 -7.69
C THR A 379 16.48 13.95 -8.17
N ALA A 380 17.15 14.12 -9.31
CA ALA A 380 17.20 15.42 -9.98
C ALA A 380 15.96 15.55 -10.85
N GLY A 381 15.18 16.62 -10.66
CA GLY A 381 14.11 16.97 -11.58
C GLY A 381 14.67 17.30 -12.98
N PRO A 382 13.91 17.08 -14.07
CA PRO A 382 14.34 17.44 -15.41
C PRO A 382 14.60 18.95 -15.48
N VAL A 383 15.84 19.33 -15.81
CA VAL A 383 16.17 20.73 -16.12
C VAL A 383 15.56 21.03 -17.49
N LEU A 384 14.42 21.71 -17.50
CA LEU A 384 13.83 22.29 -18.70
C LEU A 384 14.78 23.40 -19.21
N ASN A 385 15.70 23.02 -20.09
CA ASN A 385 16.57 23.98 -20.77
C ASN A 385 15.79 24.65 -21.90
N LEU A 386 15.03 25.69 -21.57
CA LEU A 386 14.36 26.54 -22.55
C LEU A 386 15.43 27.42 -23.22
N THR A 387 16.02 26.92 -24.31
CA THR A 387 16.84 27.76 -25.20
C THR A 387 15.90 28.54 -26.11
N PRO A 388 15.83 29.88 -26.04
CA PRO A 388 14.97 30.66 -26.93
C PRO A 388 15.58 30.67 -28.34
N HIS A 389 14.90 30.03 -29.30
CA HIS A 389 15.09 30.31 -30.71
C HIS A 389 14.31 31.57 -31.07
N LEU A 390 15.03 32.68 -31.25
CA LEU A 390 14.51 33.86 -31.93
C LEU A 390 14.53 33.59 -33.44
N HIS A 391 13.37 33.70 -34.08
CA HIS A 391 13.21 33.79 -35.53
C HIS A 391 12.82 35.22 -35.90
#